data_AF-A0A0R3PHS6-F1
#
_entry.id   AF-A0A0R3PHS6-F1
#
_cell.length_a   1.000
_cell.length_b   1.000
_cell.length_c   1.000
_cell.angle_alpha   90.00
_cell.angle_beta   90.00
_cell.angle_gamma   90.00
#
_symmetry.space_group_name_H-M   'P 1'
#
loop_
_entity.id
_entity.type
_entity.pdbx_description
1 polymer ?
#
loop_
_entity_poly.entity_id
_entity_poly.type
_entity_poly.pdbx_seq_one_letter_code
_entity_poly.pdbx_strand_id
1 'polypeptide(L)'
;MSESSTSHATRLVICPYNLNHRIEPNLFADHLRACRLRYCRQNAQNLKLVRCRINSRHFLPDIEIEFHEQFCEDQVYRQIVAELKTEPIPVKIPSSDSSDNDDHSDNDTTTSVSSGEDDYSTSSRSGLMYHVLKSPNPK
;
A
#
# COMPACT_ATOMS: atom_id res chain seq x y z
N MET A 1 51.36 0.16 -25.01
CA MET A 1 50.49 0.21 -23.81
C MET A 1 49.10 0.53 -24.33
N SER A 2 48.27 -0.49 -24.48
CA SER A 2 46.97 -0.39 -25.12
C SER A 2 45.95 0.00 -24.06
N GLU A 3 45.54 1.27 -24.05
CA GLU A 3 44.44 1.74 -23.21
C GLU A 3 43.14 1.13 -23.73
N SER A 4 42.68 0.07 -23.07
CA SER A 4 41.37 -0.52 -23.27
C SER A 4 40.31 0.47 -22.84
N SER A 5 39.83 1.28 -23.77
CA SER A 5 38.64 2.11 -23.63
C SER A 5 37.40 1.21 -23.61
N THR A 6 37.17 0.55 -22.48
CA THR A 6 35.89 -0.06 -22.16
C THR A 6 34.86 1.05 -22.01
N SER A 7 34.14 1.31 -23.10
CA SER A 7 32.88 2.07 -23.08
C SER A 7 31.87 1.29 -22.25
N HIS A 8 31.94 1.47 -20.93
CA HIS A 8 30.88 1.02 -20.04
C HIS A 8 29.65 1.85 -20.39
N ALA A 9 28.75 1.29 -21.20
CA ALA A 9 27.42 1.83 -21.39
C ALA A 9 26.74 1.89 -20.01
N THR A 10 26.80 3.06 -19.37
CA THR A 10 26.17 3.30 -18.08
C THR A 10 24.67 3.13 -18.26
N ARG A 11 24.10 2.09 -17.63
CA ARG A 11 22.66 1.88 -17.63
C ARG A 11 22.01 3.03 -16.85
N LEU A 12 21.38 3.96 -17.56
CA LEU A 12 20.67 5.09 -16.95
C LEU A 12 19.30 4.64 -16.43
N VAL A 13 18.89 5.18 -15.29
CA VAL A 13 17.57 5.00 -14.67
C VAL A 13 16.68 6.19 -15.03
N ILE A 14 15.41 5.91 -15.35
CA ILE A 14 14.42 6.95 -15.65
C ILE A 14 13.77 7.42 -14.35
N CYS A 15 13.65 8.74 -14.16
CA CYS A 15 13.01 9.30 -12.97
C CYS A 15 11.48 9.11 -13.00
N PRO A 16 10.85 8.64 -11.90
CA PRO A 16 9.39 8.49 -11.84
C PRO A 16 8.65 9.83 -11.91
N TYR A 17 9.27 10.94 -11.48
CA TYR A 17 8.66 12.26 -11.52
C TYR A 17 8.76 12.98 -12.87
N ASN A 18 9.71 12.57 -13.74
CA ASN A 18 9.90 13.17 -15.05
C ASN A 18 10.62 12.18 -15.99
N LEU A 19 9.89 11.69 -16.98
CA LEU A 19 10.38 10.70 -17.95
C LEU A 19 11.54 11.19 -18.82
N ASN A 20 11.75 12.51 -18.90
CA ASN A 20 12.88 13.10 -19.62
C ASN A 20 14.20 13.01 -18.84
N HIS A 21 14.15 12.75 -17.53
CA HIS A 21 15.34 12.61 -16.71
C HIS A 21 15.86 11.17 -16.80
N ARG A 22 17.08 11.04 -17.36
CA ARG A 22 17.86 9.80 -17.39
C ARG A 22 19.11 10.01 -16.52
N ILE A 23 19.23 9.25 -15.45
CA ILE A 23 20.19 9.52 -14.37
C ILE A 23 21.04 8.27 -14.11
N GLU A 24 22.31 8.46 -13.79
CA GLU A 24 23.17 7.35 -13.39
C GLU A 24 22.71 6.75 -12.05
N PRO A 25 22.75 5.42 -11.86
CA PRO A 25 22.32 4.77 -10.63
C PRO A 25 22.96 5.37 -9.37
N ASN A 26 24.25 5.74 -9.44
CA ASN A 26 25.01 6.30 -8.33
C ASN A 26 24.48 7.67 -7.87
N LEU A 27 23.86 8.44 -8.78
CA LEU A 27 23.33 9.78 -8.51
C LEU A 27 21.82 9.77 -8.30
N PHE A 28 21.16 8.63 -8.54
CA PHE A 28 19.71 8.54 -8.60
C PHE A 28 19.05 8.88 -7.25
N ALA A 29 19.64 8.48 -6.12
CA ALA A 29 19.09 8.76 -4.79
C ALA A 29 19.00 10.28 -4.51
N ASP A 30 20.06 11.03 -4.85
CA ASP A 30 20.08 12.47 -4.68
C ASP A 30 19.15 13.17 -5.67
N HIS A 31 19.12 12.70 -6.90
CA HIS A 31 18.19 13.18 -7.92
C HIS A 31 16.72 13.01 -7.49
N LEU A 32 16.36 11.81 -7.00
CA LEU A 32 15.01 11.47 -6.59
C LEU A 32 14.53 12.39 -5.47
N ARG A 33 15.39 12.68 -4.48
CA ARG A 33 15.07 13.61 -3.38
C ARG A 33 14.72 15.01 -3.89
N ALA A 34 15.51 15.52 -4.83
CA ALA A 34 15.29 16.84 -5.42
C ALA A 34 14.01 16.90 -6.28
N CYS A 35 13.78 15.87 -7.11
CA CYS A 35 12.60 15.79 -7.96
C CYS A 35 11.32 15.60 -7.14
N ARG A 36 11.34 14.73 -6.12
CA ARG A 36 10.24 14.57 -5.16
C ARG A 36 9.88 15.91 -4.52
N LEU A 37 10.88 16.65 -4.00
CA LEU A 37 10.64 17.93 -3.36
C LEU A 37 10.00 18.95 -4.32
N ARG A 38 10.48 19.01 -5.57
CA ARG A 38 9.88 19.88 -6.61
C ARG A 38 8.44 19.48 -6.92
N TYR A 39 8.19 18.19 -7.11
CA TYR A 39 6.85 17.65 -7.38
C TYR A 39 5.88 17.98 -6.24
N CYS A 40 6.27 17.74 -4.99
CA CYS A 40 5.43 18.03 -3.82
C CYS A 40 5.11 19.52 -3.70
N ARG A 41 6.06 20.42 -4.02
CA ARG A 41 5.83 21.87 -4.01
C ARG A 41 4.87 22.32 -5.10
N GLN A 42 5.02 21.79 -6.31
CA GLN A 42 4.18 22.15 -7.46
C GLN A 42 2.77 21.60 -7.34
N ASN A 43 2.62 20.42 -6.74
CA ASN A 43 1.35 19.70 -6.66
C ASN A 43 0.74 19.73 -5.25
N ALA A 44 1.12 20.68 -4.39
CA ALA A 44 0.77 20.68 -2.97
C ALA A 44 -0.75 20.54 -2.70
N GLN A 45 -1.61 21.11 -3.56
CA GLN A 45 -3.06 21.04 -3.42
C GLN A 45 -3.66 19.68 -3.82
N ASN A 46 -3.00 18.95 -4.73
CA ASN A 46 -3.47 17.68 -5.29
C ASN A 46 -2.53 16.53 -4.93
N LEU A 47 -1.65 16.71 -3.95
CA LEU A 47 -0.63 15.74 -3.59
C LEU A 47 -1.30 14.57 -2.86
N LYS A 48 -1.34 13.43 -3.53
CA LYS A 48 -1.81 12.18 -2.95
C LYS A 48 -0.63 11.39 -2.40
N LEU A 49 -0.60 11.22 -1.08
CA LEU A 49 0.34 10.32 -0.40
C LEU A 49 -0.32 8.95 -0.21
N VAL A 50 0.42 7.91 -0.57
CA VAL A 50 0.00 6.51 -0.46
C VAL A 50 0.94 5.80 0.50
N ARG A 51 0.38 4.87 1.26
CA ARG A 51 1.13 4.01 2.19
C ARG A 51 1.73 2.84 1.43
N CYS A 52 3.02 2.58 1.61
CA CYS A 52 3.72 1.43 1.02
C CYS A 52 3.14 0.11 1.56
N ARG A 53 2.94 -0.87 0.67
CA ARG A 53 2.41 -2.20 1.02
C ARG A 53 3.44 -3.09 1.72
N ILE A 54 4.72 -2.84 1.46
CA ILE A 54 5.85 -3.62 1.98
C ILE A 54 6.20 -3.13 3.39
N ASN A 55 6.47 -1.83 3.54
CA ASN A 55 6.76 -1.22 4.84
C ASN A 55 5.73 -0.14 5.16
N SER A 56 4.85 -0.47 6.10
CA SER A 56 3.72 0.36 6.44
C SER A 56 4.09 1.70 7.12
N ARG A 57 5.38 1.92 7.46
CA ARG A 57 5.87 3.21 7.98
C ARG A 57 6.16 4.23 6.88
N HIS A 58 6.22 3.80 5.61
CA HIS A 58 6.52 4.68 4.49
C HIS A 58 5.24 5.30 3.88
N PHE A 59 5.24 6.62 3.78
CA PHE A 59 4.24 7.40 3.05
C PHE A 59 4.95 8.19 1.94
N LEU A 60 4.56 7.94 0.70
CA LEU A 60 5.22 8.48 -0.50
C LEU A 60 4.17 9.00 -1.48
N PRO A 61 4.52 9.92 -2.39
CA PRO A 61 3.64 10.29 -3.48
C PRO A 61 3.23 9.07 -4.32
N ASP A 62 1.97 9.03 -4.76
CA ASP A 62 1.41 7.92 -5.55
C ASP A 62 2.29 7.54 -6.76
N ILE A 63 2.79 8.56 -7.46
CA ILE A 63 3.68 8.40 -8.63
C ILE A 63 4.98 7.65 -8.33
N GLU A 64 5.45 7.65 -7.08
CA GLU A 64 6.68 6.97 -6.69
C GLU A 64 6.43 5.56 -6.14
N ILE A 65 5.18 5.19 -5.83
CA ILE A 65 4.91 3.97 -5.04
C ILE A 65 5.37 2.70 -5.76
N GLU A 66 5.08 2.59 -7.05
CA GLU A 66 5.46 1.42 -7.87
C GLU A 66 6.98 1.27 -7.95
N PHE A 67 7.69 2.38 -8.14
CA PHE A 67 9.15 2.38 -8.14
C PHE A 67 9.70 2.03 -6.76
N HIS A 68 9.16 2.63 -5.69
CA HIS A 68 9.63 2.39 -4.32
C HIS A 68 9.47 0.93 -3.91
N GLU A 69 8.32 0.31 -4.21
CA GLU A 69 8.03 -1.07 -3.78
C GLU A 69 9.02 -2.09 -4.38
N GLN A 70 9.60 -1.83 -5.55
CA GLN A 70 10.64 -2.69 -6.13
C GLN A 70 11.94 -2.73 -5.31
N PHE A 71 12.25 -1.62 -4.63
CA PHE A 71 13.49 -1.45 -3.86
C PHE A 71 13.24 -1.34 -2.36
N CYS A 72 12.01 -1.48 -1.90
CA CYS A 72 11.68 -1.37 -0.49
C CYS A 72 12.28 -2.55 0.26
N GLU A 73 13.15 -2.24 1.22
CA GLU A 73 13.79 -3.22 2.07
C GLU A 73 12.98 -3.38 3.35
N ASP A 74 12.17 -4.45 3.40
CA ASP A 74 11.60 -4.95 4.64
C ASP A 74 11.87 -6.45 4.72
N GLN A 75 12.82 -6.81 5.59
CA GLN A 75 13.27 -8.19 5.80
C GLN A 75 12.12 -9.09 6.26
N VAL A 76 11.23 -8.56 7.11
CA VAL A 76 10.11 -9.32 7.67
C VAL A 76 9.07 -9.58 6.59
N TYR A 77 8.74 -8.57 5.78
CA TYR A 77 7.82 -8.75 4.65
C TYR A 77 8.34 -9.79 3.65
N ARG A 78 9.64 -9.76 3.31
CA ARG A 78 10.24 -10.74 2.39
C ARG A 78 10.17 -12.16 2.94
N GLN A 79 10.37 -12.35 4.25
CA GLN A 79 10.26 -13.66 4.91
C GLN A 79 8.82 -14.18 4.86
N ILE A 80 7.84 -13.35 5.27
CA ILE A 80 6.41 -13.72 5.23
C ILE A 80 5.98 -14.12 3.81
N VAL A 81 6.34 -13.32 2.79
CA VAL A 81 5.99 -13.62 1.40
C VAL A 81 6.67 -14.90 0.90
N ALA A 82 7.90 -15.19 1.35
CA ALA A 82 8.58 -16.43 0.98
C ALA A 82 7.92 -17.66 1.61
N GLU A 83 7.49 -17.56 2.87
CA GLU A 83 6.79 -18.64 3.59
C GLU A 83 5.37 -18.88 3.06
N LEU A 84 4.67 -17.83 2.64
CA LEU A 84 3.32 -17.93 2.08
C LEU A 84 3.28 -18.46 0.63
N LYS A 85 4.43 -18.65 -0.02
CA LYS A 85 4.47 -19.26 -1.36
C LYS A 85 4.13 -20.74 -1.28
N THR A 86 2.85 -21.06 -1.46
CA THR A 86 2.37 -22.43 -1.60
C THR A 86 2.21 -22.80 -3.07
N GLU A 87 2.37 -24.08 -3.39
CA GLU A 87 1.99 -24.59 -4.71
C GLU A 87 0.48 -24.42 -4.96
N PRO A 88 0.05 -24.14 -6.20
CA PRO A 88 -1.36 -24.01 -6.51
C PRO A 88 -2.09 -25.33 -6.25
N ILE A 89 -3.11 -25.31 -5.38
CA ILE A 89 -3.91 -26.48 -5.04
C ILE A 89 -4.81 -26.83 -6.25
N PRO A 90 -4.74 -28.06 -6.79
CA PRO A 90 -5.65 -28.47 -7.86
C PRO A 90 -7.08 -28.58 -7.33
N VAL A 91 -7.94 -27.64 -7.72
CA VAL A 91 -9.36 -27.69 -7.37
C VAL A 91 -10.09 -28.47 -8.46
N LYS A 92 -10.73 -29.60 -8.12
CA LYS A 92 -11.64 -30.29 -9.02
C LYS A 92 -12.94 -29.50 -9.07
N ILE A 93 -13.12 -28.73 -10.14
CA ILE A 93 -14.37 -27.99 -10.38
C ILE A 93 -15.40 -29.01 -10.90
N PRO A 94 -16.48 -29.30 -10.16
CA PRO A 94 -17.54 -30.12 -10.71
C PRO A 94 -18.24 -29.34 -11.83
N SER A 95 -18.24 -29.91 -13.04
CA SER A 95 -19.03 -29.38 -14.16
C SER A 95 -20.49 -29.34 -13.76
N SER A 96 -21.05 -28.13 -13.68
CA SER A 96 -22.49 -27.93 -13.52
C SER A 96 -23.14 -28.16 -14.88
N ASP A 97 -23.47 -29.41 -15.19
CA ASP A 97 -24.41 -29.74 -16.25
C ASP A 97 -25.76 -30.04 -15.58
N SER A 98 -26.53 -28.98 -15.39
CA SER A 98 -27.87 -29.04 -14.79
C SER A 98 -28.87 -29.19 -15.94
N SER A 99 -29.26 -30.42 -16.24
CA SER A 99 -30.52 -30.67 -16.95
C SER A 99 -31.68 -30.45 -15.99
N ASP A 100 -32.59 -29.56 -16.39
CA ASP A 100 -33.82 -29.18 -15.71
C ASP A 100 -34.68 -30.39 -15.33
N ASN A 101 -35.28 -30.36 -14.13
CA ASN A 101 -36.64 -30.85 -13.86
C ASN A 101 -37.17 -30.11 -12.63
N ASP A 102 -38.22 -29.32 -12.84
CA ASP A 102 -39.01 -28.64 -11.81
C ASP A 102 -39.74 -29.67 -10.93
N ASP A 103 -39.57 -29.60 -9.60
CA ASP A 103 -40.61 -30.04 -8.67
C ASP A 103 -40.55 -29.27 -7.35
N HIS A 104 -41.69 -28.69 -6.98
CA HIS A 104 -41.87 -27.78 -5.85
C HIS A 104 -41.96 -28.53 -4.51
N SER A 105 -41.24 -28.07 -3.49
CA SER A 105 -41.75 -28.11 -2.12
C SER A 105 -41.12 -26.99 -1.28
N ASP A 106 -41.96 -26.04 -0.90
CA ASP A 106 -41.62 -24.95 0.00
C ASP A 106 -41.32 -25.49 1.39
N ASN A 107 -40.10 -25.25 1.85
CA ASN A 107 -39.65 -25.47 3.21
C ASN A 107 -38.92 -24.19 3.63
N ASP A 108 -39.69 -23.27 4.22
CA ASP A 108 -39.17 -22.11 4.92
C ASP A 108 -38.50 -22.56 6.23
N THR A 109 -37.24 -22.98 6.16
CA THR A 109 -36.39 -23.03 7.36
C THR A 109 -35.76 -21.65 7.53
N THR A 110 -36.45 -20.77 8.27
CA THR A 110 -35.88 -19.49 8.70
C THR A 110 -34.72 -19.78 9.67
N THR A 111 -33.49 -19.75 9.16
CA THR A 111 -32.29 -19.75 9.99
C THR A 111 -32.15 -18.40 10.67
N SER A 112 -32.72 -18.30 11.87
CA SER A 112 -32.54 -17.14 12.74
C SER A 112 -31.08 -17.05 13.16
N VAL A 113 -30.35 -16.08 12.60
CA VAL A 113 -29.04 -15.69 13.09
C VAL A 113 -29.22 -14.94 14.41
N SER A 114 -28.78 -15.57 15.50
CA SER A 114 -28.73 -14.91 16.81
C SER A 114 -27.55 -13.94 16.80
N SER A 115 -27.81 -12.64 16.73
CA SER A 115 -26.81 -11.62 17.02
C SER A 115 -26.49 -11.69 18.51
N GLY A 116 -25.32 -12.23 18.85
CA GLY A 116 -24.78 -12.09 20.19
C GLY A 116 -24.60 -10.60 20.51
N GLU A 117 -25.21 -10.17 21.60
CA GLU A 117 -25.03 -8.86 22.20
C GLU A 117 -23.69 -8.84 22.94
N ASP A 118 -22.68 -8.20 22.37
CA ASP A 118 -21.47 -7.81 23.10
C ASP A 118 -21.74 -6.49 23.86
N ASP A 119 -22.04 -6.63 25.16
CA ASP A 119 -22.01 -5.55 26.13
C ASP A 119 -20.58 -5.00 26.27
N TYR A 120 -20.15 -4.15 25.33
CA TYR A 120 -19.00 -3.29 25.57
C TYR A 120 -19.39 -2.30 26.67
N SER A 121 -18.89 -2.59 27.87
CA SER A 121 -18.90 -1.66 28.99
C SER A 121 -18.21 -0.35 28.58
N THR A 122 -19.00 0.64 28.16
CA THR A 122 -18.58 2.04 28.16
C THR A 122 -18.46 2.48 29.62
N SER A 123 -17.33 2.16 30.25
CA SER A 123 -16.94 2.80 31.49
C SER A 123 -16.90 4.31 31.24
N SER A 124 -17.94 4.97 31.74
CA SER A 124 -18.13 6.40 31.94
C SER A 124 -16.83 7.21 31.83
N ARG A 125 -16.51 7.69 30.62
CA ARG A 125 -15.46 8.68 30.40
C ARG A 125 -16.04 10.10 30.33
N SER A 126 -17.06 10.36 31.15
CA SER A 126 -17.54 11.69 31.48
C SER A 126 -16.57 12.36 32.46
N GLY A 127 -15.36 12.71 31.99
CA GLY A 127 -14.36 13.34 32.85
C GLY A 127 -13.10 13.91 32.20
N LEU A 128 -12.90 13.81 30.88
CA LEU A 128 -11.66 14.30 30.23
C LEU A 128 -11.91 15.09 28.94
N MET A 129 -12.95 15.93 28.93
CA MET A 129 -13.20 16.87 27.83
C MET A 129 -13.47 18.30 28.34
N TYR A 130 -12.63 18.82 29.25
CA TYR A 130 -12.71 20.25 29.60
C TYR A 130 -11.40 20.89 30.08
N HIS A 131 -10.29 20.68 29.36
CA HIS A 131 -9.03 21.38 29.71
C HIS A 131 -8.21 21.92 28.53
N VAL A 132 -8.80 22.21 27.35
CA VAL A 132 -8.05 22.85 26.25
C VAL A 132 -8.76 24.07 25.65
N LEU A 133 -9.55 24.82 26.42
CA LEU A 133 -10.03 26.14 26.00
C LEU A 133 -10.00 27.15 27.15
N LYS A 134 -8.80 27.59 27.52
CA LYS A 134 -8.64 28.90 28.17
C LYS A 134 -7.28 29.50 27.83
N SER A 135 -7.22 30.17 26.69
CA SER A 135 -6.20 31.18 26.43
C SER A 135 -6.37 32.32 27.43
N PRO A 136 -5.33 32.78 28.13
CA PRO A 136 -5.42 34.01 28.91
C PRO A 136 -5.35 35.24 27.99
N ASN A 137 -6.33 36.15 28.16
CA ASN A 137 -6.34 37.47 27.53
C ASN A 137 -5.15 38.32 27.98
N PRO A 138 -4.58 39.17 27.11
CA PRO A 138 -3.53 40.11 27.46
C PRO A 138 -4.09 41.32 28.23
N LYS A 139 -3.31 41.83 29.19
CA LYS A 139 -3.37 43.20 29.71
C LYS A 139 -2.09 43.91 29.34
#